data_AF-X1TW58-F1
#
_entry.id   AF-X1TW58-F1
#
_cell.length_a   1.000
_cell.length_b   1.000
_cell.length_c   1.000
_cell.angle_alpha   90.00
_cell.angle_beta   90.00
_cell.angle_gamma   90.00
#
_symmetry.space_group_name_H-M   'P 1'
#
loop_
_entity.id
_entity.type
_entity.pdbx_description
1 polymer ?
#
loop_
_entity_poly.entity_id
_entity_poly.type
_entity_poly.pdbx_seq_one_letter_code
_entity_poly.pdbx_strand_id
1 'polypeptide(L)'
;MTSRECILVTFDGKKAEKISWIPLCSRTFFLSIPEYRKKFKPMSPAGSQPGLSKELIWEELEFRVKFYQKIGADFMDWGGGWREGREYTVEKEKKANVKIIQKIKNDKFIDIYETPIGTLKQEFVFSDNRSTVLACTPLLKNKKDYKVYKYILESSIICRPNYEKSKKWLDIVGESGVIFRAGPIAPIQDWIFTVLGVEGVVYGLRDHRTELEELIKLQHRRNFEICRILSVSPLKIFLNAGVIGTGEISPSIFENY
;
A
#
# COMPACT_ATOMS: atom_id res chain seq x y z
N MET A 1 -6.18 1.84 31.64
CA MET A 1 -6.25 1.98 30.17
C MET A 1 -6.10 0.63 29.48
N THR A 2 -6.86 0.39 28.41
CA THR A 2 -6.68 -0.77 27.52
C THR A 2 -5.41 -0.63 26.69
N SER A 3 -4.98 -1.71 26.02
CA SER A 3 -3.85 -1.67 25.08
C SER A 3 -4.10 -0.65 23.97
N ARG A 4 -5.31 -0.65 23.40
CA ARG A 4 -5.75 0.33 22.39
C ARG A 4 -5.62 1.77 22.90
N GLU A 5 -6.16 2.05 24.08
CA GLU A 5 -6.11 3.39 24.67
C GLU A 5 -4.66 3.87 24.89
N CYS A 6 -3.79 3.01 25.43
CA CYS A 6 -2.38 3.35 25.65
C CYS A 6 -1.68 3.71 24.34
N ILE A 7 -1.92 2.95 23.28
CA ILE A 7 -1.32 3.20 21.96
C ILE A 7 -1.82 4.54 21.39
N LEU A 8 -3.13 4.77 21.39
CA LEU A 8 -3.72 5.99 20.82
C LEU A 8 -3.29 7.25 21.57
N VAL A 9 -3.27 7.21 22.91
CA VAL A 9 -2.79 8.31 23.75
C VAL A 9 -1.32 8.61 23.47
N THR A 10 -0.51 7.59 23.21
CA THR A 10 0.90 7.77 22.84
C THR A 10 1.04 8.47 21.48
N PHE A 11 0.24 8.09 20.47
CA PHE A 11 0.23 8.78 19.17
C PHE A 11 -0.25 10.24 19.25
N ASP A 12 -1.10 10.56 20.23
CA ASP A 12 -1.50 11.93 20.55
C ASP A 12 -0.39 12.75 21.26
N GLY A 13 0.80 12.17 21.50
CA GLY A 13 1.89 12.82 22.22
C GLY A 13 1.63 12.96 23.73
N LYS A 14 0.65 12.24 24.27
CA LYS A 14 0.29 12.26 25.69
C LYS A 14 0.93 11.09 26.43
N LYS A 15 1.01 11.20 27.75
CA LYS A 15 1.55 10.14 28.62
C LYS A 15 0.52 9.02 28.81
N ALA A 16 0.85 7.82 28.35
CA ALA A 16 0.08 6.60 28.62
C ALA A 16 0.37 6.04 30.03
N GLU A 17 -0.55 5.24 30.58
CA GLU A 17 -0.38 4.55 31.87
C GLU A 17 0.74 3.50 31.85
N LYS A 18 0.99 2.90 30.68
CA LYS A 18 2.09 1.96 30.45
C LYS A 18 2.75 2.24 29.10
N ILE A 19 4.00 1.81 28.96
CA ILE A 19 4.68 1.77 27.68
C ILE A 19 4.06 0.64 26.85
N SER A 20 3.59 0.98 25.64
CA SER A 20 3.12 -0.04 24.71
C SER A 20 4.29 -0.90 24.22
N TRP A 21 4.16 -2.22 24.35
CA TRP A 21 5.17 -3.17 23.89
C TRP A 21 4.61 -4.03 22.77
N ILE A 22 5.13 -3.80 21.56
CA ILE A 22 4.63 -4.40 20.32
C ILE A 22 5.82 -5.06 19.62
N PRO A 23 6.12 -6.35 19.88
CA PRO A 23 7.19 -7.04 19.18
C PRO A 23 6.84 -7.18 17.69
N LEU A 24 7.83 -7.03 16.81
CA LEU A 24 7.62 -7.21 15.37
C LEU A 24 7.51 -8.71 15.03
N CYS A 25 6.30 -9.27 15.15
CA CYS A 25 6.02 -10.64 14.71
C CYS A 25 5.53 -10.63 13.25
N SER A 26 6.46 -10.74 12.31
CA SER A 26 6.13 -10.85 10.88
C SER A 26 5.39 -12.15 10.55
N ARG A 27 4.78 -12.23 9.37
CA ARG A 27 4.18 -13.50 8.89
C ARG A 27 5.19 -14.64 8.86
N THR A 28 6.47 -14.37 8.58
CA THR A 28 7.56 -15.37 8.63
C THR A 28 7.75 -15.94 10.04
N PHE A 29 7.69 -15.09 11.06
CA PHE A 29 7.70 -15.54 12.46
C PHE A 29 6.50 -16.44 12.75
N PHE A 30 5.29 -16.04 12.37
CA PHE A 30 4.11 -16.87 12.61
C PHE A 30 4.17 -18.21 11.86
N LEU A 31 4.72 -18.23 10.64
CA LEU A 31 4.93 -19.46 9.87
C LEU A 31 5.97 -20.41 10.50
N SER A 32 6.78 -19.96 11.47
CA SER A 32 7.64 -20.87 12.26
C SER A 32 6.90 -21.56 13.40
N ILE A 33 5.68 -21.10 13.75
CA ILE A 33 4.83 -21.74 14.76
C ILE A 33 4.07 -22.91 14.11
N PRO A 34 4.25 -24.17 14.56
CA PRO A 34 3.68 -25.34 13.89
C PRO A 34 2.16 -25.29 13.69
N GLU A 35 1.42 -24.86 14.70
CA GLU A 35 -0.05 -24.75 14.66
C GLU A 35 -0.52 -23.71 13.65
N TYR A 36 0.13 -22.54 13.65
CA TYR A 36 -0.15 -21.48 12.68
C TYR A 36 0.16 -21.94 11.26
N ARG A 37 1.34 -22.52 11.04
CA ARG A 37 1.76 -23.02 9.72
C ARG A 37 0.82 -24.09 9.18
N LYS A 38 0.31 -24.98 10.04
CA LYS A 38 -0.62 -26.04 9.65
C LYS A 38 -1.95 -25.47 9.14
N LYS A 39 -2.46 -24.41 9.77
CA LYS A 39 -3.78 -23.84 9.48
C LYS A 39 -3.74 -22.74 8.41
N PHE A 40 -2.72 -21.89 8.44
CA PHE A 40 -2.63 -20.67 7.64
C PHE A 40 -1.54 -20.75 6.56
N LYS A 41 -1.30 -21.96 6.03
CA LYS A 41 -0.31 -22.16 4.96
C LYS A 41 -0.76 -21.40 3.70
N PRO A 42 0.12 -20.64 3.04
CA PRO A 42 -0.22 -19.96 1.79
C PRO A 42 -0.59 -20.97 0.68
N MET A 43 -1.51 -20.59 -0.20
CA MET A 43 -1.96 -21.39 -1.35
C MET A 43 -0.91 -21.57 -2.48
N SER A 44 0.22 -20.85 -2.48
CA SER A 44 1.26 -20.97 -3.52
C SER A 44 2.68 -20.71 -2.96
N PRO A 45 3.74 -21.35 -3.48
CA PRO A 45 5.13 -21.05 -3.11
C PRO A 45 5.69 -19.79 -3.77
N ALA A 46 5.10 -19.30 -4.86
CA ALA A 46 5.59 -18.15 -5.61
C ALA A 46 5.06 -16.85 -4.99
N GLY A 47 5.94 -16.00 -4.49
CA GLY A 47 5.66 -14.79 -3.72
C GLY A 47 5.05 -13.61 -4.48
N SER A 48 4.07 -13.87 -5.32
CA SER A 48 2.83 -13.11 -5.19
C SER A 48 2.15 -13.60 -3.91
N GLN A 49 2.17 -12.81 -2.82
CA GLN A 49 1.57 -13.21 -1.52
C GLN A 49 0.31 -14.06 -1.74
N PRO A 50 0.36 -15.38 -1.55
CA PRO A 50 -0.81 -16.21 -1.74
C PRO A 50 -1.67 -15.89 -0.53
N GLY A 51 -2.74 -15.14 -0.78
CA GLY A 51 -3.74 -14.84 0.21
C GLY A 51 -4.23 -16.15 0.83
N LEU A 52 -4.56 -16.09 2.11
CA LEU A 52 -5.46 -17.07 2.68
C LEU A 52 -6.81 -16.97 1.97
N SER A 53 -7.66 -18.00 2.09
CA SER A 53 -9.06 -17.84 1.70
C SER A 53 -9.66 -16.65 2.45
N LYS A 54 -10.71 -16.03 1.89
CA LYS A 54 -11.33 -14.83 2.51
C LYS A 54 -11.83 -15.10 3.92
N GLU A 55 -12.17 -16.35 4.22
CA GLU A 55 -12.64 -16.83 5.51
C GLU A 55 -11.46 -16.92 6.49
N LEU A 56 -10.35 -17.52 6.04
CA LEU A 56 -9.16 -17.75 6.85
C LEU A 56 -8.40 -16.46 7.23
N ILE A 57 -8.55 -15.35 6.48
CA ILE A 57 -7.92 -14.06 6.82
C ILE A 57 -8.35 -13.57 8.21
N TRP A 58 -9.63 -13.73 8.54
CA TRP A 58 -10.18 -13.27 9.82
C TRP A 58 -9.75 -14.18 10.97
N GLU A 59 -9.75 -15.50 10.73
CA GLU A 59 -9.25 -16.48 11.71
C GLU A 59 -7.75 -16.32 11.96
N GLU A 60 -6.96 -15.96 10.94
CA GLU A 60 -5.53 -15.66 11.07
C GLU A 60 -5.32 -14.42 11.94
N LEU A 61 -6.11 -13.37 11.73
CA LEU A 61 -6.05 -12.18 12.56
C LEU A 61 -6.41 -12.49 14.02
N GLU A 62 -7.51 -13.21 14.27
CA GLU A 62 -7.89 -13.64 15.62
C GLU A 62 -6.80 -14.45 16.30
N PHE A 63 -6.15 -15.36 15.57
CA PHE A 63 -5.03 -16.12 16.10
C PHE A 63 -3.89 -15.20 16.54
N ARG A 64 -3.52 -14.23 15.70
CA ARG A 64 -2.43 -13.29 16.01
C ARG A 64 -2.79 -12.41 17.19
N VAL A 65 -4.01 -11.88 17.29
CA VAL A 65 -4.48 -11.11 18.44
C VAL A 65 -4.35 -11.94 19.73
N LYS A 66 -4.84 -13.18 19.72
CA LYS A 66 -4.75 -14.11 20.88
C LYS A 66 -3.29 -14.44 21.24
N PHE A 67 -2.40 -14.56 20.25
CA PHE A 67 -0.98 -14.78 20.49
C PHE A 67 -0.35 -13.60 21.23
N TYR A 68 -0.59 -12.36 20.80
CA TYR A 68 -0.05 -11.17 21.46
C TYR A 68 -0.58 -11.04 22.89
N GLN A 69 -1.88 -11.27 23.10
CA GLN A 69 -2.48 -11.32 24.44
C GLN A 69 -1.78 -12.36 25.33
N LYS A 70 -1.53 -13.56 24.82
CA LYS A 70 -0.88 -14.66 25.56
C LYS A 70 0.53 -14.31 26.03
N ILE A 71 1.28 -13.53 25.26
CA ILE A 71 2.64 -13.11 25.61
C ILE A 71 2.68 -11.78 26.38
N GLY A 72 1.53 -11.18 26.68
CA GLY A 72 1.43 -9.89 27.37
C GLY A 72 1.84 -8.69 26.52
N ALA A 73 1.83 -8.83 25.20
CA ALA A 73 2.15 -7.75 24.25
C ALA A 73 0.89 -7.03 23.76
N ASP A 74 1.06 -5.78 23.34
CA ASP A 74 0.01 -5.00 22.69
C ASP A 74 -0.03 -5.32 21.19
N PHE A 75 -1.24 -5.33 20.61
CA PHE A 75 -1.41 -5.67 19.21
C PHE A 75 -1.35 -4.40 18.32
N MET A 76 -0.51 -4.45 17.29
CA MET A 76 -0.55 -3.46 16.22
C MET A 76 -0.22 -4.16 14.92
N ASP A 77 -1.09 -4.00 13.93
CA ASP A 77 -0.91 -4.67 12.65
C ASP A 77 -1.40 -3.82 11.49
N TRP A 78 -0.80 -4.10 10.34
CA TRP A 78 -1.22 -3.53 9.09
C TRP A 78 -2.46 -4.28 8.60
N GLY A 79 -3.61 -3.61 8.59
CA GLY A 79 -4.90 -4.23 8.27
C GLY A 79 -4.98 -4.72 6.83
N GLY A 80 -4.45 -5.91 6.53
CA GLY A 80 -4.32 -6.48 5.18
C GLY A 80 -3.28 -5.75 4.33
N GLY A 81 -2.43 -6.45 3.57
CA GLY A 81 -1.41 -5.82 2.72
C GLY A 81 -2.00 -4.89 1.63
N TRP A 82 -1.11 -4.33 0.80
CA TRP A 82 -1.45 -3.38 -0.29
C TRP A 82 -2.67 -3.72 -1.16
N ARG A 83 -2.98 -5.01 -1.35
CA ARG A 83 -4.03 -5.49 -2.27
C ARG A 83 -5.38 -5.77 -1.60
N GLU A 84 -5.42 -6.02 -0.29
CA GLU A 84 -6.59 -6.64 0.34
C GLU A 84 -7.45 -5.68 1.17
N GLY A 85 -7.12 -4.39 1.26
CA GLY A 85 -7.74 -3.55 2.30
C GLY A 85 -8.03 -2.09 1.99
N ARG A 86 -8.30 -1.67 0.75
CA ARG A 86 -8.61 -0.24 0.53
C ARG A 86 -9.83 0.18 1.37
N GLU A 87 -9.72 1.31 2.07
CA GLU A 87 -10.85 2.02 2.74
C GLU A 87 -11.83 2.63 1.74
N TYR A 88 -11.65 2.30 0.45
CA TYR A 88 -12.41 2.80 -0.65
C TYR A 88 -12.50 1.78 -1.77
N THR A 89 -13.61 1.81 -2.50
CA THR A 89 -13.72 1.14 -3.79
C THR A 89 -13.30 2.10 -4.89
N VAL A 90 -12.60 1.55 -5.88
CA VAL A 90 -12.30 2.25 -7.12
C VAL A 90 -13.44 1.96 -8.08
N GLU A 91 -14.32 2.93 -8.27
CA GLU A 91 -15.31 2.88 -9.33
C GLU A 91 -14.64 3.33 -10.62
N LYS A 92 -14.57 2.42 -11.59
CA LYS A 92 -14.19 2.78 -12.96
C LYS A 92 -15.40 3.51 -13.55
N GLU A 93 -15.35 4.82 -13.70
CA GLU A 93 -16.38 5.49 -14.49
C GLU A 93 -16.36 4.91 -15.92
N LYS A 94 -17.54 4.67 -16.50
CA LYS A 94 -17.67 4.38 -17.94
C LYS A 94 -17.09 5.49 -18.83
N LYS A 95 -16.86 6.70 -18.30
CA LYS A 95 -16.22 7.82 -19.02
C LYS A 95 -14.73 7.62 -19.27
N ALA A 96 -14.05 6.86 -18.40
CA ALA A 96 -12.65 6.55 -18.55
C ALA A 96 -12.51 5.33 -19.47
N ASN A 97 -12.25 5.55 -20.76
CA ASN A 97 -11.92 4.48 -21.72
C ASN A 97 -10.54 3.86 -21.43
N VAL A 98 -10.21 3.64 -20.16
CA VAL A 98 -8.97 3.04 -19.68
C VAL A 98 -9.24 1.58 -19.34
N LYS A 99 -8.72 0.69 -20.18
CA LYS A 99 -8.80 -0.75 -19.95
C LYS A 99 -7.49 -1.23 -19.33
N ILE A 100 -7.60 -1.79 -18.12
CA ILE A 100 -6.48 -2.37 -17.37
C ILE A 100 -6.48 -3.87 -17.61
N ILE A 101 -5.38 -4.38 -18.16
CA ILE A 101 -5.17 -5.81 -18.42
C ILE A 101 -3.97 -6.27 -17.60
N GLN A 102 -4.15 -7.32 -16.83
CA GLN A 102 -3.07 -7.96 -16.07
C GLN A 102 -2.80 -9.34 -16.67
N LYS A 103 -1.55 -9.63 -17.01
CA LYS A 103 -1.12 -10.91 -17.58
C LYS A 103 -0.01 -11.51 -16.72
N ILE A 104 -0.02 -12.83 -16.61
CA ILE A 104 1.06 -13.61 -15.99
C ILE A 104 1.68 -14.45 -17.10
N LYS A 105 2.98 -14.34 -17.32
CA LYS A 105 3.73 -15.12 -18.32
C LYS A 105 5.14 -15.39 -17.82
N ASN A 106 5.53 -16.66 -17.68
CA ASN A 106 6.90 -17.09 -17.32
C ASN A 106 7.47 -16.27 -16.14
N ASP A 107 6.78 -16.29 -14.99
CA ASP A 107 7.13 -15.56 -13.75
C ASP A 107 7.16 -14.03 -13.85
N LYS A 108 6.71 -13.49 -14.97
CA LYS A 108 6.47 -12.06 -15.14
C LYS A 108 5.01 -11.69 -14.96
N PHE A 109 4.78 -10.62 -14.21
CA PHE A 109 3.51 -9.93 -14.12
C PHE A 109 3.55 -8.72 -15.03
N ILE A 110 2.56 -8.57 -15.90
CA ILE A 110 2.51 -7.50 -16.88
C ILE A 110 1.21 -6.75 -16.67
N ASP A 111 1.33 -5.47 -16.34
CA ASP A 111 0.21 -4.53 -16.29
C ASP A 111 0.18 -3.70 -17.57
N ILE A 112 -0.97 -3.67 -18.24
CA ILE A 112 -1.20 -2.91 -19.47
C ILE A 112 -2.39 -1.97 -19.25
N TYR A 113 -2.20 -0.70 -19.57
CA TYR A 113 -3.22 0.35 -19.54
C TYR A 113 -3.49 0.79 -20.97
N GLU A 114 -4.57 0.31 -21.57
CA GLU A 114 -5.02 0.72 -22.90
C GLU A 114 -5.93 1.94 -22.76
N THR A 115 -5.61 3.02 -23.48
CA THR A 115 -6.41 4.26 -23.53
C THR A 115 -6.64 4.68 -24.97
N PRO A 116 -7.59 5.59 -25.28
CA PRO A 116 -7.80 6.08 -26.63
C PRO A 116 -6.60 6.82 -27.24
N ILE A 117 -5.71 7.35 -26.39
CA ILE A 117 -4.58 8.17 -26.83
C ILE A 117 -3.23 7.43 -26.75
N GLY A 118 -3.23 6.16 -26.36
CA GLY A 118 -2.03 5.34 -26.27
C GLY A 118 -2.12 4.23 -25.21
N THR A 119 -1.06 3.44 -25.12
CA THR A 119 -0.98 2.29 -24.21
C THR A 119 0.27 2.39 -23.36
N LEU A 120 0.12 2.25 -22.04
CA LEU A 120 1.24 2.08 -21.11
C LEU A 120 1.38 0.62 -20.71
N LYS A 121 2.61 0.19 -20.50
CA LYS A 121 2.93 -1.18 -20.10
C LYS A 121 4.03 -1.17 -19.06
N GLN A 122 3.82 -1.92 -18.00
CA GLN A 122 4.78 -2.18 -16.95
C GLN A 122 4.97 -3.69 -16.80
N GLU A 123 6.22 -4.10 -16.54
CA GLU A 123 6.56 -5.49 -16.28
C GLU A 123 7.22 -5.61 -14.91
N PHE A 124 6.86 -6.67 -14.20
CA PHE A 124 7.47 -7.08 -12.96
C PHE A 124 7.91 -8.53 -13.07
N VAL A 125 8.94 -8.91 -12.30
CA VAL A 125 9.37 -10.29 -12.13
C VAL A 125 9.30 -10.66 -10.66
N PHE A 126 8.82 -11.86 -10.37
CA PHE A 126 9.00 -12.40 -9.03
C PHE A 126 10.42 -12.92 -8.85
N SER A 127 11.07 -12.53 -7.76
CA SER A 127 12.43 -12.91 -7.41
C SER A 127 12.36 -13.91 -6.26
N ASP A 128 12.44 -15.22 -6.56
CA ASP A 128 12.34 -16.30 -5.56
C ASP A 128 13.31 -16.09 -4.39
N ASN A 129 14.58 -15.82 -4.70
CA ASN A 129 15.65 -15.60 -3.73
C ASN A 129 15.43 -14.38 -2.81
N ARG A 130 14.63 -13.40 -3.23
CA ARG A 130 14.32 -12.18 -2.47
C ARG A 130 12.88 -12.18 -1.95
N SER A 131 12.11 -13.20 -2.31
CA SER A 131 10.69 -13.34 -2.00
C SER A 131 9.88 -12.06 -2.25
N THR A 132 10.20 -11.35 -3.34
CA THR A 132 9.59 -10.05 -3.68
C THR A 132 9.37 -9.89 -5.18
N VAL A 133 8.48 -8.97 -5.55
CA VAL A 133 8.19 -8.60 -6.94
C VAL A 133 8.98 -7.34 -7.27
N LEU A 134 9.81 -7.41 -8.31
CA LEU A 134 10.66 -6.31 -8.77
C LEU A 134 10.11 -5.74 -10.07
N ALA A 135 9.98 -4.41 -10.16
CA ALA A 135 9.67 -3.74 -11.41
C ALA A 135 10.88 -3.89 -12.36
N CYS A 136 10.68 -4.57 -13.49
CA CYS A 136 11.71 -4.72 -14.52
C CYS A 136 11.70 -3.57 -15.51
N THR A 137 10.53 -3.03 -15.80
CA THR A 137 10.37 -1.89 -16.70
C THR A 137 9.45 -0.86 -16.06
N PRO A 138 9.82 0.43 -16.04
CA PRO A 138 8.94 1.47 -15.52
C PRO A 138 7.71 1.64 -16.42
N LEU A 139 6.62 2.11 -15.82
CA LEU A 139 5.37 2.39 -16.52
C LEU A 139 5.59 3.49 -17.58
N LEU A 140 6.29 4.55 -17.20
CA LEU A 140 6.68 5.67 -18.08
C LEU A 140 8.14 5.52 -18.47
N LYS A 141 8.41 5.56 -19.77
CA LYS A 141 9.74 5.37 -20.36
C LYS A 141 10.24 6.62 -21.06
N ASN A 142 9.32 7.47 -21.52
CA ASN A 142 9.66 8.69 -22.25
C ASN A 142 8.54 9.75 -22.13
N LYS A 143 8.81 10.96 -22.63
CA LYS A 143 7.88 12.09 -22.59
C LYS A 143 6.52 11.83 -23.25
N LYS A 144 6.42 10.96 -24.26
CA LYS A 144 5.12 10.66 -24.90
C LYS A 144 4.20 9.93 -23.93
N ASP A 145 4.76 9.08 -23.07
CA ASP A 145 4.02 8.33 -22.07
C ASP A 145 3.35 9.27 -21.04
N TYR A 146 3.90 10.47 -20.82
CA TYR A 146 3.36 11.45 -19.87
C TYR A 146 1.95 11.90 -20.25
N LYS A 147 1.67 12.05 -21.55
CA LYS A 147 0.32 12.42 -22.03
C LYS A 147 -0.70 11.31 -21.75
N VAL A 148 -0.30 10.05 -21.97
CA VAL A 148 -1.15 8.88 -21.70
C VAL A 148 -1.38 8.74 -20.19
N TYR A 149 -0.33 8.96 -19.39
CA TYR A 149 -0.44 8.89 -17.93
C TYR A 149 -1.30 10.02 -17.37
N LYS A 150 -1.17 11.24 -17.89
CA LYS A 150 -2.05 12.37 -17.56
C LYS A 150 -3.50 12.00 -17.81
N TYR A 151 -3.81 11.42 -18.97
CA TYR A 151 -5.15 10.95 -19.27
C TYR A 151 -5.64 9.90 -18.27
N ILE A 152 -4.81 8.94 -17.87
CA ILE A 152 -5.17 7.94 -16.84
C ILE A 152 -5.42 8.61 -15.48
N LEU A 153 -4.62 9.62 -15.14
CA LEU A 153 -4.78 10.36 -13.89
C LEU A 153 -6.07 11.20 -13.89
N GLU A 154 -6.39 11.88 -15.00
CA GLU A 154 -7.61 12.68 -15.18
C GLU A 154 -8.87 11.83 -15.39
N SER A 155 -8.70 10.63 -15.93
CA SER A 155 -9.75 9.63 -16.10
C SER A 155 -10.16 9.10 -14.73
N SER A 156 -11.16 9.77 -14.17
CA SER A 156 -11.85 9.56 -12.90
C SER A 156 -11.94 8.09 -12.47
N ILE A 157 -10.98 7.66 -11.66
CA ILE A 157 -11.18 6.61 -10.66
C ILE A 157 -11.83 7.31 -9.47
N ILE A 158 -13.16 7.23 -9.36
CA ILE A 158 -13.85 7.73 -8.17
C ILE A 158 -13.57 6.76 -7.04
N CYS A 159 -12.99 7.27 -5.97
CA CYS A 159 -12.83 6.52 -4.73
C CYS A 159 -14.10 6.72 -3.90
N ARG A 160 -14.87 5.67 -3.67
CA ARG A 160 -16.02 5.70 -2.74
C ARG A 160 -15.60 5.10 -1.40
N PRO A 161 -15.91 5.75 -0.26
CA PRO A 161 -15.70 5.16 1.06
C PRO A 161 -16.24 3.72 1.16
N ASN A 162 -15.43 2.82 1.69
CA ASN A 162 -15.82 1.46 2.04
C ASN A 162 -15.05 1.01 3.28
N TYR A 163 -15.73 1.03 4.42
CA TYR A 163 -15.14 0.77 5.73
C TYR A 163 -15.50 -0.60 6.32
N GLU A 164 -16.15 -1.48 5.54
CA GLU A 164 -16.65 -2.76 6.08
C GLU A 164 -15.53 -3.66 6.61
N LYS A 165 -14.38 -3.67 5.93
CA LYS A 165 -13.20 -4.41 6.41
C LYS A 165 -12.63 -3.81 7.68
N SER A 166 -12.61 -2.49 7.78
CA SER A 166 -12.09 -1.77 8.93
C SER A 166 -12.92 -1.97 10.18
N LYS A 167 -14.26 -1.96 10.03
CA LYS A 167 -15.17 -2.34 11.11
C LYS A 167 -14.86 -3.75 11.60
N LYS A 168 -14.80 -4.72 10.68
CA LYS A 168 -14.50 -6.11 11.02
C LYS A 168 -13.13 -6.30 11.69
N TRP A 169 -12.12 -5.56 11.24
CA TRP A 169 -10.81 -5.53 11.90
C TRP A 169 -10.88 -5.00 13.32
N LEU A 170 -11.57 -3.88 13.52
CA LEU A 170 -11.74 -3.27 14.84
C LEU A 170 -12.54 -4.17 15.79
N ASP A 171 -13.53 -4.90 15.27
CA ASP A 171 -14.32 -5.88 16.03
C ASP A 171 -13.45 -7.05 16.52
N ILE A 172 -12.60 -7.60 15.64
CA ILE A 172 -11.71 -8.72 15.97
C ILE A 172 -10.59 -8.29 16.93
N VAL A 173 -9.95 -7.15 16.67
CA VAL A 173 -8.83 -6.68 17.50
C VAL A 173 -9.32 -6.21 18.87
N GLY A 174 -10.47 -5.53 18.89
CA GLY A 174 -11.06 -4.95 20.09
C GLY A 174 -10.03 -4.14 20.87
N GLU A 175 -10.12 -4.20 22.19
CA GLU A 175 -9.27 -3.42 23.09
C GLU A 175 -7.82 -3.91 23.20
N SER A 176 -7.48 -5.01 22.52
CA SER A 176 -6.14 -5.61 22.50
C SER A 176 -5.11 -4.76 21.76
N GLY A 177 -5.56 -3.76 20.98
CA GLY A 177 -4.66 -2.92 20.22
C GLY A 177 -5.30 -2.13 19.09
N VAL A 178 -4.51 -1.85 18.07
CA VAL A 178 -4.87 -0.98 16.95
C VAL A 178 -4.59 -1.64 15.60
N ILE A 179 -5.29 -1.16 14.58
CA ILE A 179 -5.01 -1.46 13.18
C ILE A 179 -4.67 -0.16 12.50
N PHE A 180 -3.65 -0.21 11.65
CA PHE A 180 -3.29 0.92 10.80
C PHE A 180 -3.37 0.54 9.33
N ARG A 181 -3.54 1.56 8.49
CA ARG A 181 -3.56 1.43 7.04
C ARG A 181 -2.56 2.38 6.42
N ALA A 182 -2.05 2.01 5.25
CA ALA A 182 -1.22 2.92 4.48
C ALA A 182 -2.11 4.02 3.86
N GLY A 183 -1.72 5.27 4.04
CA GLY A 183 -2.22 6.39 3.25
C GLY A 183 -1.61 6.38 1.85
N PRO A 184 -2.05 7.30 0.98
CA PRO A 184 -1.36 7.51 -0.29
C PRO A 184 0.07 8.00 -0.05
N ILE A 185 1.00 7.51 -0.86
CA ILE A 185 2.40 7.92 -0.82
C ILE A 185 2.58 9.22 -1.62
N ALA A 186 3.50 10.09 -1.20
CA ALA A 186 3.89 11.26 -1.99
C ALA A 186 4.30 10.84 -3.42
N PRO A 187 3.87 11.55 -4.49
CA PRO A 187 4.04 11.06 -5.85
C PRO A 187 5.49 10.74 -6.23
N ILE A 188 6.46 11.58 -5.87
CA ILE A 188 7.88 11.31 -6.15
C ILE A 188 8.36 10.04 -5.45
N GLN A 189 7.97 9.85 -4.18
CA GLN A 189 8.37 8.67 -3.42
C GLN A 189 7.79 7.38 -4.02
N ASP A 190 6.56 7.43 -4.54
CA ASP A 190 5.96 6.32 -5.28
C ASP A 190 6.66 6.09 -6.63
N TRP A 191 6.88 7.15 -7.40
CA TRP A 191 7.35 7.05 -8.79
C TRP A 191 8.76 6.53 -8.95
N ILE A 192 9.62 6.77 -7.96
CA ILE A 192 10.98 6.22 -7.91
C ILE A 192 10.96 4.70 -7.93
N PHE A 193 9.95 4.05 -7.34
CA PHE A 193 9.84 2.59 -7.33
C PHE A 193 8.92 2.04 -8.41
N THR A 194 7.83 2.75 -8.73
CA THR A 194 6.72 2.14 -9.46
C THR A 194 6.48 2.75 -10.84
N VAL A 195 6.70 4.05 -11.05
CA VAL A 195 6.23 4.73 -12.28
C VAL A 195 7.36 5.02 -13.26
N LEU A 196 8.46 5.59 -12.78
CA LEU A 196 9.56 6.10 -13.61
C LEU A 196 10.91 5.46 -13.30
N GLY A 197 11.09 4.93 -12.08
CA GLY A 197 12.42 4.56 -11.61
C GLY A 197 13.23 5.77 -11.16
N VAL A 198 14.34 5.53 -10.46
CA VAL A 198 15.27 6.58 -9.99
C VAL A 198 15.74 7.46 -11.15
N GLU A 199 16.28 6.86 -12.21
CA GLU A 199 16.80 7.59 -13.37
C GLU A 199 15.71 8.39 -14.09
N GLY A 200 14.53 7.80 -14.26
CA GLY A 200 13.40 8.46 -14.92
C GLY A 200 12.92 9.69 -14.15
N VAL A 201 12.92 9.64 -12.82
CA VAL A 201 12.58 10.79 -11.97
C VAL A 201 13.69 11.86 -12.06
N VAL A 202 14.96 11.48 -11.87
CA VAL A 202 16.07 12.44 -11.86
C VAL A 202 16.23 13.14 -13.21
N TYR A 203 16.26 12.39 -14.32
CA TYR A 203 16.35 12.98 -15.66
C TYR A 203 15.06 13.69 -16.06
N GLY A 204 13.89 13.18 -15.68
CA GLY A 204 12.62 13.84 -15.94
C GLY A 204 12.50 15.20 -15.26
N LEU A 205 12.94 15.34 -14.01
CA LEU A 205 12.96 16.61 -13.28
C LEU A 205 13.94 17.62 -13.87
N ARG A 206 14.98 17.16 -14.59
CA ARG A 206 15.94 18.03 -15.27
C ARG A 206 15.47 18.42 -16.67
N ASP A 207 15.09 17.43 -17.48
CA ASP A 207 14.90 17.59 -18.93
C ASP A 207 13.44 17.90 -19.31
N HIS A 208 12.49 17.51 -18.46
CA HIS A 208 11.03 17.61 -18.68
C HIS A 208 10.28 18.10 -17.44
N ARG A 209 10.90 19.04 -16.71
CA ARG A 209 10.46 19.50 -15.39
C ARG A 209 8.99 19.90 -15.35
N THR A 210 8.57 20.79 -16.24
CA THR A 210 7.21 21.35 -16.25
C THR A 210 6.15 20.25 -16.41
N GLU A 211 6.36 19.33 -17.35
CA GLU A 211 5.43 18.23 -17.59
C GLU A 211 5.38 17.26 -16.42
N LEU A 212 6.54 16.95 -15.83
CA LEU A 212 6.61 16.03 -14.69
C LEU A 212 5.97 16.64 -13.44
N GLU A 213 6.23 17.92 -13.16
CA GLU A 213 5.59 18.65 -12.06
C GLU A 213 4.07 18.72 -12.20
N GLU A 214 3.56 18.88 -13.42
CA GLU A 214 2.12 18.88 -13.67
C GLU A 214 1.49 17.53 -13.30
N LEU A 215 2.14 16.43 -13.69
CA LEU A 215 1.71 15.09 -13.33
C LEU A 215 1.79 14.84 -11.82
N ILE A 216 2.86 15.31 -11.15
CA ILE A 216 3.03 15.20 -9.69
C ILE A 216 1.88 15.92 -8.99
N LYS A 217 1.59 17.16 -9.38
CA LYS A 217 0.48 17.96 -8.83
C LYS A 217 -0.87 17.27 -9.06
N LEU A 218 -1.06 16.63 -10.21
CA LEU A 218 -2.28 15.90 -10.52
C LEU A 218 -2.46 14.66 -9.63
N GLN A 219 -1.42 13.82 -9.48
CA GLN A 219 -1.48 12.68 -8.56
C GLN A 219 -1.62 13.13 -7.11
N HIS A 220 -0.95 14.21 -6.71
CA HIS A 220 -1.08 14.78 -5.37
C HIS A 220 -2.52 15.22 -5.05
N ARG A 221 -3.21 15.89 -5.99
CA ARG A 221 -4.63 16.23 -5.84
C ARG A 221 -5.50 14.99 -5.64
N ARG A 222 -5.23 13.91 -6.37
CA ARG A 222 -5.93 12.62 -6.19
C ARG A 222 -5.64 11.98 -4.84
N ASN A 223 -4.39 12.04 -4.39
CA ASN A 223 -4.01 11.56 -3.07
C ASN A 223 -4.80 12.28 -1.97
N PHE A 224 -5.06 13.59 -2.10
CA PHE A 224 -5.93 14.31 -1.16
C PHE A 224 -7.36 13.80 -1.11
N GLU A 225 -7.95 13.36 -2.23
CA GLU A 225 -9.28 12.75 -2.24
C GLU A 225 -9.29 11.46 -1.43
N ILE A 226 -8.24 10.63 -1.56
CA ILE A 226 -8.06 9.44 -0.73
C ILE A 226 -7.91 9.85 0.74
N CYS A 227 -7.07 10.85 1.06
CA CYS A 227 -6.92 11.34 2.43
C CYS A 227 -8.24 11.81 3.04
N ARG A 228 -9.13 12.45 2.26
CA ARG A 228 -10.48 12.81 2.75
C ARG A 228 -11.29 11.57 3.13
N ILE A 229 -11.24 10.50 2.33
CA ILE A 229 -11.89 9.23 2.68
C ILE A 229 -11.27 8.61 3.93
N LEU A 230 -9.94 8.61 4.04
CA LEU A 230 -9.25 8.09 5.22
C LEU A 230 -9.57 8.90 6.48
N SER A 231 -9.75 10.22 6.38
CA SER A 231 -10.03 11.09 7.53
C SER A 231 -11.35 10.80 8.25
N VAL A 232 -12.30 10.16 7.57
CA VAL A 232 -13.60 9.76 8.14
C VAL A 232 -13.73 8.24 8.27
N SER A 233 -12.64 7.49 8.04
CA SER A 233 -12.58 6.05 8.33
C SER A 233 -12.71 5.81 9.84
N PRO A 234 -13.25 4.64 10.25
CA PRO A 234 -13.26 4.25 11.66
C PRO A 234 -11.85 4.00 12.23
N LEU A 235 -10.84 3.76 11.38
CA LEU A 235 -9.45 3.63 11.82
C LEU A 235 -8.87 4.97 12.24
N LYS A 236 -7.96 4.95 13.22
CA LYS A 236 -7.36 6.17 13.79
C LYS A 236 -5.92 6.39 13.36
N ILE A 237 -5.26 5.37 12.83
CA ILE A 237 -3.84 5.41 12.51
C ILE A 237 -3.67 5.14 11.02
N PHE A 238 -3.02 6.08 10.34
CA PHE A 238 -2.61 5.96 8.96
C PHE A 238 -1.11 6.18 8.85
N LEU A 239 -0.44 5.28 8.15
CA LEU A 239 0.99 5.33 7.93
C LEU A 239 1.26 5.90 6.54
N ASN A 240 2.17 6.86 6.42
CA ASN A 240 2.79 7.13 5.13
C ASN A 240 3.73 5.96 4.83
N ALA A 241 3.39 5.16 3.82
CA ALA A 241 4.18 4.00 3.42
C ALA A 241 5.29 4.33 2.41
N GLY A 242 5.58 5.62 2.22
CA GLY A 242 6.80 6.08 1.58
C GLY A 242 8.01 5.71 2.43
N VAL A 243 8.81 4.78 1.93
CA VAL A 243 10.06 4.31 2.57
C VAL A 243 11.29 5.03 2.02
N ILE A 244 11.10 6.17 1.33
CA ILE A 244 12.19 6.96 0.73
C ILE A 244 12.54 8.12 1.65
N GLY A 245 13.82 8.23 1.98
CA GLY A 245 14.39 9.37 2.70
C GLY A 245 15.48 10.05 1.88
N THR A 246 16.25 10.92 2.55
CA THR A 246 17.39 11.63 1.94
C THR A 246 18.60 10.72 1.67
N GLY A 247 18.51 9.43 2.00
CA GLY A 247 19.52 8.43 1.64
C GLY A 247 19.42 7.98 0.19
N GLU A 248 18.22 8.05 -0.39
CA GLU A 248 17.93 7.59 -1.75
C GLU A 248 17.70 8.74 -2.74
N ILE A 249 17.26 9.91 -2.24
CA ILE A 249 17.07 11.11 -3.06
C ILE A 249 17.79 12.31 -2.47
N SER A 250 18.14 13.27 -3.33
CA SER A 250 18.80 14.49 -2.86
C SER A 250 17.87 15.29 -1.94
N PRO A 251 18.42 15.99 -0.92
CA PRO A 251 17.62 16.82 -0.02
C PRO A 251 16.75 17.84 -0.78
N SER A 252 17.28 18.44 -1.85
CA SER A 252 16.52 19.38 -2.68
C SER A 252 15.30 18.74 -3.35
N ILE A 253 15.37 17.48 -3.80
CA ILE A 253 14.19 16.79 -4.34
C ILE A 253 13.21 16.48 -3.20
N PHE A 254 13.69 16.00 -2.06
CA PHE A 254 12.87 15.66 -0.90
C PHE A 254 12.11 16.87 -0.31
N GLU A 255 12.73 18.05 -0.28
CA GLU A 255 12.11 19.26 0.24
C GLU A 255 11.08 19.87 -0.72
N ASN A 256 11.28 19.72 -2.04
CA ASN A 256 10.45 20.37 -3.05
C ASN A 256 9.28 19.51 -3.55
N TYR A 257 9.32 18.18 -3.37
CA TYR A 257 8.36 17.24 -3.96
C TYR A 257 7.93 16.10 -3.02
#